data_AF-A0A0W0F4V3-F1
#
_entry.id   AF-A0A0W0F4V3-F1
#
_cell.length_a   1.000
_cell.length_b   1.000
_cell.length_c   1.000
_cell.angle_alpha   90.00
_cell.angle_beta   90.00
_cell.angle_gamma   90.00
#
_symmetry.space_group_name_H-M   'P 1'
#
loop_
_entity.id
_entity.type
_entity.pdbx_description
1 polymer ?
#
loop_
_entity_poly.entity_id
_entity_poly.type
_entity_poly.pdbx_seq_one_letter_code
_entity_poly.pdbx_strand_id
1 'polypeptide(L)'
;MLRLPPEILGHIFLLCPHENTTLCPSGTPWTLSHVSRYWREVAINTPELWTSIRIDGYGIASLRPITYRIGVSNPKPINSPTMLSSALE
;
A
#
# COMPACT_ATOMS: atom_id res chain seq x y z
N MET A 1 -34.35 -9.11 20.64
CA MET A 1 -32.88 -9.24 20.47
C MET A 1 -32.22 -8.28 21.44
N LEU A 2 -31.43 -8.78 22.39
CA LEU A 2 -30.72 -7.92 23.36
C LEU A 2 -29.67 -7.10 22.60
N ARG A 3 -29.81 -5.77 22.62
CA ARG A 3 -28.76 -4.86 22.16
C ARG A 3 -27.90 -4.48 23.36
N LEU A 4 -26.60 -4.74 23.29
CA LEU A 4 -25.66 -4.16 24.25
C LEU A 4 -25.70 -2.63 24.12
N PRO A 5 -25.58 -1.88 25.23
CA PRO A 5 -25.30 -0.45 25.18
C PRO A 5 -24.04 -0.17 24.34
N PRO A 6 -24.02 0.94 23.57
CA PRO A 6 -22.93 1.24 22.66
C PRO A 6 -21.59 1.42 23.39
N GLU A 7 -21.59 1.87 24.65
CA GLU A 7 -20.40 2.05 25.48
C GLU A 7 -19.72 0.72 25.78
N ILE A 8 -20.51 -0.29 26.16
CA ILE A 8 -20.00 -1.63 26.47
C ILE A 8 -19.50 -2.30 25.19
N LEU A 9 -20.23 -2.13 24.09
CA LEU A 9 -19.82 -2.68 22.80
C LEU A 9 -18.51 -2.03 22.31
N GLY A 10 -18.37 -0.72 22.46
CA GLY A 10 -17.12 0.00 22.18
C GLY A 10 -15.95 -0.51 23.03
N HIS A 11 -16.16 -0.68 24.34
CA HIS A 11 -15.14 -1.27 25.21
C HIS A 11 -14.71 -2.68 24.77
N ILE A 12 -15.64 -3.52 24.33
CA ILE A 12 -15.32 -4.84 23.77
C ILE A 12 -14.45 -4.70 22.52
N PHE A 13 -14.76 -3.75 21.63
CA PHE A 13 -13.97 -3.52 20.41
C PHE A 13 -12.52 -3.13 20.72
N LEU A 14 -12.29 -2.35 21.77
CA LEU A 14 -10.95 -1.93 22.19
C LEU A 14 -10.13 -3.08 22.80
N LEU A 15 -10.78 -4.13 23.29
CA LEU A 15 -10.12 -5.33 23.78
C LEU A 15 -9.75 -6.30 22.64
N CYS A 16 -10.30 -6.10 21.45
CA CYS A 16 -9.92 -6.91 20.30
C CYS A 16 -8.46 -6.63 19.89
N PRO A 17 -7.70 -7.64 19.47
CA PRO A 17 -6.33 -7.43 19.00
C PRO A 17 -6.35 -6.46 17.82
N HIS A 18 -5.58 -5.38 17.89
CA HIS A 18 -5.38 -4.48 16.75
C HIS A 18 -4.28 -5.05 15.88
N GLU A 19 -4.64 -5.62 14.74
CA GLU A 19 -3.62 -6.05 13.79
C GLU A 19 -2.88 -4.80 13.28
N ASN A 20 -1.55 -4.87 13.26
CA ASN A 20 -0.68 -3.75 12.87
C ASN A 20 -0.83 -3.34 11.38
N THR A 21 -1.83 -3.82 10.68
CA THR A 21 -2.12 -3.63 9.25
C THR A 21 -3.53 -3.10 9.09
N THR A 22 -3.74 -1.84 9.46
CA THR A 22 -5.06 -1.18 9.43
C THR A 22 -5.65 -0.93 8.07
N LEU A 23 -4.99 -1.26 6.97
CA LEU A 23 -5.62 -1.30 5.65
C LEU A 23 -5.87 -2.73 5.18
N CYS A 24 -5.97 -3.68 6.12
CA CYS A 24 -6.40 -5.03 5.87
C CYS A 24 -7.93 -5.12 6.10
N PRO A 25 -8.76 -5.30 5.05
CA PRO A 25 -10.21 -5.42 5.22
C PRO A 25 -10.63 -6.63 6.06
N SER A 26 -9.76 -7.64 6.16
CA SER A 26 -9.95 -8.81 7.03
C SER A 26 -9.43 -8.61 8.45
N GLY A 27 -8.82 -7.47 8.76
CA GLY A 27 -8.34 -7.12 10.10
C GLY A 27 -9.33 -6.26 10.89
N THR A 28 -9.13 -6.20 12.20
CA THR A 28 -9.73 -5.16 13.04
C THR A 28 -9.15 -3.80 12.66
N PRO A 29 -9.95 -2.72 12.69
CA PRO A 29 -11.35 -2.64 13.14
C PRO A 29 -12.42 -2.87 12.05
N TRP A 30 -12.02 -3.17 10.81
CA TRP A 30 -12.94 -3.30 9.67
C TRP A 30 -13.93 -4.45 9.81
N THR A 31 -13.46 -5.60 10.30
CA THR A 31 -14.31 -6.79 10.51
C THR A 31 -15.47 -6.53 11.48
N LEU A 32 -15.23 -5.75 12.54
CA LEU A 32 -16.26 -5.37 13.51
C LEU A 32 -17.37 -4.53 12.87
N SER A 33 -17.00 -3.67 11.93
CA SER A 33 -17.95 -2.82 11.19
C SER A 33 -18.82 -3.59 10.18
N HIS A 34 -18.44 -4.82 9.82
CA HIS A 34 -19.18 -5.64 8.85
C HIS A 34 -20.27 -6.53 9.47
N VAL A 35 -20.32 -6.67 10.80
CA VAL A 35 -21.27 -7.57 11.48
C VAL A 35 -22.72 -7.08 11.37
N SER A 36 -22.97 -5.80 11.59
CA SER A 36 -24.30 -5.20 11.51
C SER A 36 -24.25 -3.68 11.36
N ARG A 37 -25.35 -3.06 10.95
CA ARG A 37 -25.48 -1.59 10.93
C ARG A 37 -25.20 -0.96 12.31
N TYR A 38 -25.64 -1.62 13.38
CA TYR A 38 -25.42 -1.15 14.75
C TYR A 38 -23.93 -1.16 15.13
N TRP A 39 -23.24 -2.25 14.83
CA TRP A 39 -21.82 -2.39 15.15
C TRP A 39 -20.98 -1.39 14.37
N ARG A 40 -21.34 -1.14 13.11
CA ARG A 40 -20.72 -0.10 12.30
C ARG A 40 -20.88 1.29 12.91
N GLU A 41 -22.09 1.64 13.36
CA GLU A 41 -22.32 2.92 14.04
C GLU A 41 -21.47 3.06 15.30
N VAL A 42 -21.40 2.02 16.13
CA VAL A 42 -20.57 2.04 17.34
C VAL A 42 -19.08 2.13 17.00
N ALA A 43 -18.59 1.35 16.04
CA ALA A 43 -17.19 1.37 15.63
C ALA A 43 -16.77 2.74 15.07
N ILE A 44 -17.61 3.39 14.27
CA ILE A 44 -17.35 4.74 13.75
C ILE A 44 -17.34 5.78 14.88
N ASN A 45 -18.23 5.64 15.87
CA ASN A 45 -18.31 6.56 17.02
C ASN A 45 -17.29 6.26 18.14
N THR A 46 -16.42 5.25 17.97
CA THR A 46 -15.36 4.91 18.95
C THR A 46 -14.00 5.34 18.38
N PRO A 47 -13.57 6.61 18.55
CA PRO A 47 -12.35 7.13 17.92
C PRO A 47 -11.07 6.42 18.38
N GLU A 48 -11.05 5.89 19.61
CA GLU A 48 -9.95 5.13 20.20
C GLU A 48 -9.55 3.92 19.34
N LEU A 49 -10.53 3.33 18.66
CA LEU A 49 -10.37 2.19 17.76
C LEU A 49 -9.57 2.53 16.49
N TRP A 50 -9.50 3.81 16.12
CA TRP A 50 -8.89 4.31 14.88
C TRP A 50 -7.59 5.09 15.13
N THR A 51 -7.05 5.02 16.36
CA THR A 51 -5.86 5.79 16.76
C THR A 51 -4.56 5.37 16.08
N SER A 52 -4.47 4.12 15.63
CA SER A 52 -3.28 3.58 14.98
C SER A 52 -3.64 3.09 13.59
N ILE A 53 -3.45 3.94 12.56
CA ILE A 53 -3.63 3.55 11.14
C ILE A 53 -2.26 3.55 10.43
N ARG A 54 -1.72 2.36 10.16
CA ARG A 54 -0.65 2.08 9.22
C ARG A 54 -1.17 1.99 7.79
N ILE A 55 -0.56 2.80 6.92
CA ILE A 55 -0.75 2.80 5.48
C ILE A 55 0.54 2.24 4.88
N ASP A 56 0.52 1.00 4.42
CA ASP A 56 1.70 0.41 3.79
C ASP A 56 1.85 0.98 2.37
N GLY A 57 2.95 1.69 2.12
CA GLY A 57 3.20 2.48 0.90
C GLY A 57 3.62 1.65 -0.33
N TYR A 58 2.88 0.62 -0.71
CA TYR A 58 3.21 -0.18 -1.90
C TYR A 58 2.97 0.53 -3.24
N GLY A 59 2.50 1.78 -3.24
CA GLY A 59 2.05 2.51 -4.45
C GLY A 59 3.12 3.31 -5.20
N ILE A 60 4.31 3.54 -4.64
CA ILE A 60 5.38 4.30 -5.34
C ILE A 60 6.63 3.47 -5.65
N ALA A 61 6.90 2.42 -4.88
CA ALA A 61 8.07 1.55 -5.11
C ALA A 61 7.82 0.49 -6.21
N SER A 62 6.55 0.25 -6.57
CA SER A 62 6.15 -0.66 -7.64
C SER A 62 5.98 0.04 -9.00
N LEU A 63 6.04 1.37 -9.04
CA LEU A 63 6.15 2.10 -10.30
C LEU A 63 7.55 1.83 -10.86
N ARG A 64 7.64 0.93 -11.85
CA ARG A 64 8.81 0.85 -12.71
C ARG A 64 9.03 2.29 -13.21
N PRO A 65 10.20 2.91 -12.98
CA PRO A 65 10.46 4.23 -13.51
C PRO A 65 10.20 4.15 -15.01
N ILE A 66 9.27 4.94 -15.52
CA ILE A 66 9.22 5.23 -16.96
C ILE A 66 10.49 6.03 -17.18
N THR A 67 11.61 5.33 -17.41
CA THR A 67 12.84 5.96 -17.86
C THR A 67 12.46 6.56 -19.20
N TYR A 68 12.16 7.85 -19.18
CA TYR A 68 12.17 8.67 -20.37
C TYR A 68 13.53 8.44 -21.00
N ARG A 69 13.55 7.68 -22.11
CA ARG A 69 14.74 7.41 -22.91
C ARG A 69 15.19 8.75 -23.50
N ILE A 70 15.86 9.57 -22.70
CA ILE A 70 16.75 10.59 -23.24
C ILE A 70 17.85 9.81 -23.91
N GLY A 71 17.90 9.92 -25.24
CA GLY A 71 18.93 9.31 -26.06
C GLY A 71 20.29 9.80 -25.60
N VAL A 72 20.94 9.02 -24.75
CA VAL A 72 22.39 9.11 -24.61
C VAL A 72 22.91 8.31 -25.79
N SER A 73 23.14 9.01 -26.90
CA SER A 73 23.96 8.53 -28.00
C SER A 73 25.25 7.99 -27.41
N ASN A 74 25.49 6.69 -27.55
CA ASN A 74 26.70 6.03 -27.11
C ASN A 74 27.88 6.65 -27.91
N PRO A 75 28.81 7.43 -27.32
CA PRO A 75 29.94 7.91 -28.10
C PRO A 75 30.84 6.71 -28.40
N LYS A 76 30.86 6.30 -29.68
CA LYS A 76 31.86 5.34 -30.18
C LYS A 76 33.26 5.91 -29.91
N PRO A 77 34.18 5.17 -29.29
CA PRO A 77 35.57 5.60 -29.16
C PRO A 77 36.23 5.72 -30.54
N ILE A 78 37.00 6.80 -30.73
CA ILE A 78 37.50 7.32 -32.02
C ILE A 78 38.69 6.52 -32.60
N ASN A 79 39.07 5.38 -32.00
CA ASN A 79 40.31 4.67 -32.35
C ASN A 79 40.17 3.13 -32.42
N SER A 80 39.39 2.62 -33.37
CA SER A 80 39.52 1.21 -33.83
C SER A 80 40.08 1.17 -35.26
N PRO A 81 41.28 0.59 -35.51
CA PRO A 81 41.86 0.50 -36.84
C PRO A 81 41.29 -0.73 -37.57
N THR A 82 40.24 -0.55 -38.37
CA THR A 82 39.72 -1.65 -39.22
C THR A 82 39.08 -1.14 -40.53
N MET A 83 39.77 -0.24 -41.24
CA MET A 83 39.31 0.33 -42.51
C MET A 83 40.38 0.28 -43.62
N LEU A 84 41.14 -0.83 -43.75
CA LEU A 84 41.97 -1.11 -44.95
C LEU A 84 42.02 -2.63 -45.24
N SER A 85 40.87 -3.24 -45.55
CA SER A 85 40.83 -4.58 -46.18
C SER A 85 39.66 -4.73 -47.17
N SER A 86 39.17 -3.62 -47.73
CA SER A 86 38.02 -3.66 -48.67
C SER A 86 38.24 -2.80 -49.91
N ALA A 87 39.50 -2.58 -50.32
CA ALA A 87 39.83 -1.84 -51.53
C ALA A 87 40.80 -2.57 -52.48
N LEU A 88 41.03 -3.88 -52.30
CA LEU A 88 41.71 -4.73 -53.28
C LEU A 88 41.11 -6.16 -53.22
N GLU A 89 39.90 -6.30 -53.73
CA GLU A 89 39.45 -7.46 -54.52
C GLU A 89 38.34 -7.01 -55.48
#